data_AF-A0AAD8LWI9-F1
#
_entry.id   AF-A0AAD8LWI9-F1
#
_cell.length_a   1.000
_cell.length_b   1.000
_cell.length_c   1.000
_cell.angle_alpha   90.00
_cell.angle_beta   90.00
_cell.angle_gamma   90.00
#
_symmetry.space_group_name_H-M   'P 1'
#
loop_
_entity.id
_entity.type
_entity.pdbx_description
1 polymer ?
#
loop_
_entity_poly.entity_id
_entity_poly.type
_entity_poly.pdbx_seq_one_letter_code
_entity_poly.pdbx_strand_id
1 'polypeptide(L)'
;MSKEVEDANEFARVLQLNSGMILGMVMKAAIELDLFEIMAKAASVGGTSPFGDDANKLSSDDIVAHLPTQNPAAKTILERILRFFAANSILIQTVVVEDGKEKSLYSLASICKHYIADEDGVLLAPLLLMLHDKVFVDSWYQLKDAVLEGGIPFNKAHDGMHAFEYPAKDGRYNDVFNQAMYDHTSTPL
;
A
#
# COMPACT_ATOMS: atom_id res chain seq x y z
N MET A 1 -8.36 -22.53 26.24
CA MET A 1 -8.49 -22.54 24.76
C MET A 1 -8.32 -23.99 24.32
N SER A 2 -9.16 -24.53 23.43
CA SER A 2 -9.01 -25.93 22.98
C SER A 2 -7.83 -26.05 22.00
N LYS A 3 -7.23 -27.25 21.92
CA LYS A 3 -6.12 -27.55 21.01
C LYS A 3 -6.45 -27.22 19.54
N GLU A 4 -7.68 -27.47 19.11
CA GLU A 4 -8.15 -27.12 17.76
C GLU A 4 -8.16 -25.61 17.49
N VAL A 5 -8.44 -24.78 18.51
CA VAL A 5 -8.39 -23.30 18.38
C VAL A 5 -6.95 -22.81 18.35
N GLU A 6 -6.04 -23.48 19.06
CA GLU A 6 -4.61 -23.20 19.04
C GLU A 6 -3.99 -23.53 17.67
N ASP A 7 -4.24 -24.74 17.15
CA ASP A 7 -3.76 -25.20 15.84
C ASP A 7 -4.27 -24.29 14.69
N ALA A 8 -5.55 -23.86 14.76
CA ALA A 8 -6.13 -22.94 13.78
C ALA A 8 -5.49 -21.53 13.84
N ASN A 9 -5.15 -21.05 15.04
CA ASN A 9 -4.49 -19.76 15.24
C ASN A 9 -3.04 -19.78 14.74
N GLU A 10 -2.32 -20.89 14.93
CA GLU A 10 -0.99 -21.08 14.37
C GLU A 10 -1.00 -21.10 12.85
N PHE A 11 -1.94 -21.84 12.24
CA PHE A 11 -2.09 -21.87 10.79
C PHE A 11 -2.39 -20.49 10.20
N ALA A 12 -3.30 -19.73 10.82
CA ALA A 12 -3.61 -18.36 10.42
C ALA A 12 -2.38 -17.45 10.50
N ARG A 13 -1.58 -17.58 11.56
CA ARG A 13 -0.33 -16.82 11.73
C ARG A 13 0.71 -17.15 10.66
N VAL A 14 0.87 -18.42 10.29
CA VAL A 14 1.77 -18.83 9.20
C VAL A 14 1.33 -18.21 7.87
N LEU A 15 0.03 -18.23 7.58
CA LEU A 15 -0.52 -17.63 6.38
C LEU A 15 -0.29 -16.10 6.36
N GLN A 16 -0.44 -15.44 7.51
CA GLN A 16 -0.16 -14.00 7.65
C GLN A 16 1.32 -13.69 7.36
N LEU A 17 2.26 -14.47 7.91
CA LEU A 17 3.69 -14.30 7.66
C LEU A 17 4.03 -14.43 6.17
N ASN A 18 3.47 -15.44 5.50
CA ASN A 18 3.65 -15.63 4.06
C ASN A 18 3.04 -14.50 3.22
N SER A 19 2.02 -13.81 3.75
CA SER A 19 1.29 -12.76 3.05
C SER A 19 1.88 -11.36 3.27
N GLY A 20 2.87 -11.18 4.16
CA GLY A 20 3.44 -9.86 4.48
C GLY A 20 4.00 -9.13 3.26
N MET A 21 4.73 -9.84 2.39
CA MET A 21 5.23 -9.30 1.12
C MET A 21 4.07 -8.88 0.19
N ILE A 22 2.98 -9.66 0.16
CA ILE A 22 1.82 -9.37 -0.67
C ILE A 22 1.19 -8.05 -0.24
N LEU A 23 0.99 -7.85 1.06
CA LEU A 23 0.42 -6.59 1.58
C LEU A 23 1.27 -5.39 1.17
N GLY A 24 2.58 -5.45 1.38
CA GLY A 24 3.50 -4.38 1.01
C GLY A 24 3.50 -4.06 -0.49
N MET A 25 3.55 -5.07 -1.34
CA MET A 25 3.57 -4.89 -2.80
C MET A 25 2.22 -4.40 -3.35
N VAL A 26 1.10 -4.83 -2.77
CA VAL A 26 -0.23 -4.33 -3.18
C VAL A 26 -0.44 -2.89 -2.71
N MET A 27 0.03 -2.52 -1.50
CA MET A 27 0.07 -1.13 -1.04
C MET A 27 0.91 -0.25 -1.97
N LYS A 28 2.11 -0.71 -2.36
CA LYS A 28 2.96 0.00 -3.33
C LYS A 28 2.19 0.28 -4.62
N ALA A 29 1.56 -0.75 -5.22
CA ALA A 29 0.79 -0.59 -6.46
C ALA A 29 -0.39 0.37 -6.30
N ALA A 30 -1.08 0.36 -5.15
CA ALA A 30 -2.18 1.27 -4.88
C ALA A 30 -1.73 2.73 -4.77
N ILE A 31 -0.59 2.97 -4.14
CA ILE A 31 0.02 4.31 -4.07
C ILE A 31 0.44 4.77 -5.48
N GLU A 32 1.09 3.91 -6.27
CA GLU A 32 1.48 4.24 -7.65
C GLU A 32 0.29 4.50 -8.60
N LEU A 33 -0.89 3.98 -8.24
CA LEU A 33 -2.15 4.24 -8.96
C LEU A 33 -2.88 5.49 -8.44
N ASP A 34 -2.34 6.19 -7.44
CA ASP A 34 -3.03 7.25 -6.70
C ASP A 34 -4.41 6.80 -6.17
N LEU A 35 -4.54 5.52 -5.81
CA LEU A 35 -5.85 4.91 -5.54
C LEU A 35 -6.58 5.61 -4.40
N PHE A 36 -5.88 5.89 -3.29
CA PHE A 36 -6.49 6.52 -2.12
C PHE A 36 -6.89 7.98 -2.41
N GLU A 37 -6.09 8.70 -3.18
CA GLU A 37 -6.37 10.05 -3.67
C GLU A 37 -7.59 10.08 -4.59
N ILE A 38 -7.67 9.14 -5.53
CA ILE A 38 -8.82 8.99 -6.44
C ILE A 38 -10.09 8.74 -5.63
N MET A 39 -10.03 7.80 -4.67
CA MET A 39 -11.16 7.50 -3.81
C MET A 39 -11.55 8.71 -2.95
N ALA A 40 -10.58 9.43 -2.38
CA ALA A 40 -10.86 10.61 -1.58
C ALA A 40 -11.57 11.70 -2.41
N LYS A 41 -11.07 11.99 -3.61
CA LYS A 41 -11.66 12.99 -4.52
C LYS A 41 -13.06 12.60 -4.98
N ALA A 42 -13.25 11.34 -5.37
CA ALA A 42 -14.56 10.84 -5.79
C ALA A 42 -15.57 10.81 -4.61
N ALA A 43 -15.13 10.49 -3.40
CA ALA A 43 -15.98 10.51 -2.21
C ALA A 43 -16.33 11.92 -1.72
N SER A 44 -15.51 12.93 -2.03
CA SER A 44 -15.72 14.32 -1.59
C SER A 44 -16.69 15.12 -2.48
N VAL A 45 -17.28 14.50 -3.50
CA VAL A 45 -18.28 15.13 -4.36
C VAL A 45 -19.47 15.59 -3.52
N GLY A 46 -19.73 16.90 -3.51
CA GLY A 46 -20.79 17.52 -2.69
C GLY A 46 -20.32 18.05 -1.34
N GLY A 47 -19.00 18.11 -1.08
CA GLY A 47 -18.42 18.70 0.13
C GLY A 47 -18.44 17.78 1.35
N THR A 48 -18.78 16.50 1.15
CA THR A 48 -18.70 15.47 2.19
C THR A 48 -17.25 15.10 2.49
N SER A 49 -16.95 14.81 3.75
CA SER A 49 -15.65 14.23 4.12
C SER A 49 -15.48 12.86 3.44
N PRO A 50 -14.30 12.52 2.90
CA PRO A 50 -14.03 11.18 2.36
C PRO A 50 -13.82 10.12 3.45
N PHE A 51 -13.84 10.52 4.72
CA PHE A 51 -13.71 9.66 5.91
C PHE A 51 -14.91 9.79 6.84
N GLY A 52 -15.19 8.71 7.58
CA GLY A 52 -16.28 8.62 8.57
C GLY A 52 -17.50 7.86 8.06
N ASP A 53 -18.52 7.74 8.91
CA ASP A 53 -19.70 6.92 8.64
C ASP A 53 -20.54 7.46 7.45
N ASP A 54 -20.55 8.78 7.30
CA ASP A 54 -21.25 9.52 6.24
C ASP A 54 -20.44 9.62 4.94
N ALA A 55 -19.23 9.03 4.88
CA ALA A 55 -18.43 9.05 3.67
C ALA A 55 -19.15 8.34 2.52
N ASN A 56 -19.11 8.96 1.34
CA ASN A 56 -19.63 8.36 0.12
C ASN A 56 -18.90 7.05 -0.17
N LYS A 57 -19.68 6.00 -0.45
CA LYS A 57 -19.16 4.65 -0.71
C LYS A 57 -19.11 4.44 -2.22
N LEU A 58 -17.96 4.02 -2.72
CA LEU A 58 -17.66 3.93 -4.15
C LEU A 58 -17.68 2.48 -4.61
N SER A 59 -18.27 2.21 -5.77
CA SER A 59 -18.10 0.93 -6.45
C SER A 59 -16.78 0.89 -7.23
N SER A 60 -16.35 -0.31 -7.62
CA SER A 60 -15.18 -0.45 -8.49
C SER A 60 -15.36 0.25 -9.84
N ASP A 61 -16.59 0.41 -10.35
CA ASP A 61 -16.85 1.17 -11.56
C ASP A 61 -16.55 2.66 -11.36
N ASP A 62 -16.99 3.22 -10.23
CA ASP A 62 -16.77 4.63 -9.89
C ASP A 62 -15.28 4.93 -9.79
N ILE A 63 -14.50 4.03 -9.17
CA ILE A 63 -13.05 4.21 -9.01
C ILE A 63 -12.31 4.04 -10.35
N VAL A 64 -12.66 3.02 -11.16
CA VAL A 64 -12.01 2.79 -12.47
C VAL A 64 -12.25 3.95 -13.43
N ALA A 65 -13.41 4.61 -13.37
CA ALA A 65 -13.72 5.76 -14.22
C ALA A 65 -12.71 6.92 -14.06
N HIS A 66 -11.98 6.96 -12.95
CA HIS A 66 -10.95 7.96 -12.66
C HIS A 66 -9.51 7.46 -12.91
N LEU A 67 -9.32 6.19 -13.25
CA LEU A 67 -7.99 5.65 -13.58
C LEU A 67 -7.63 5.98 -15.04
N PRO A 68 -6.36 6.32 -15.33
CA PRO A 68 -5.88 6.56 -16.69
C PRO A 68 -5.66 5.23 -17.45
N THR A 69 -6.73 4.47 -17.68
CA THR A 69 -6.65 3.11 -18.24
C THR A 69 -7.63 2.87 -19.39
N GLN A 70 -7.22 2.03 -20.34
CA GLN A 70 -8.06 1.47 -21.40
C GLN A 70 -8.22 -0.06 -21.25
N ASN A 71 -7.71 -0.63 -20.15
CA ASN A 71 -7.71 -2.07 -19.94
C ASN A 71 -9.11 -2.57 -19.57
N PRO A 72 -9.77 -3.42 -20.40
CA PRO A 72 -11.11 -3.92 -20.10
C PRO A 72 -11.15 -4.80 -18.83
N ALA A 73 -10.01 -5.36 -18.39
CA ALA A 73 -9.90 -6.15 -17.17
C ALA A 73 -9.58 -5.30 -15.92
N ALA A 74 -9.38 -3.99 -16.05
CA ALA A 74 -8.97 -3.12 -14.94
C ALA A 74 -9.92 -3.23 -13.73
N LYS A 75 -11.23 -3.21 -13.98
CA LYS A 75 -12.26 -3.38 -12.95
C LYS A 75 -12.08 -4.67 -12.16
N THR A 76 -11.92 -5.80 -12.84
CA THR A 76 -11.80 -7.11 -12.17
C THR A 76 -10.53 -7.20 -11.33
N ILE A 77 -9.43 -6.62 -11.80
CA ILE A 77 -8.16 -6.58 -11.05
C ILE A 77 -8.31 -5.64 -9.84
N LEU A 78 -8.85 -4.44 -10.05
CA LEU A 78 -9.05 -3.46 -8.98
C LEU A 78 -9.98 -4.01 -7.90
N GLU A 79 -11.07 -4.67 -8.27
CA GLU A 79 -11.99 -5.31 -7.33
C GLU A 79 -11.27 -6.31 -6.41
N ARG A 80 -10.27 -7.05 -6.92
CA ARG A 80 -9.47 -7.96 -6.08
C ARG A 80 -8.57 -7.20 -5.11
N ILE A 81 -8.00 -6.08 -5.53
CA ILE A 81 -7.19 -5.19 -4.68
C ILE A 81 -8.06 -4.58 -3.58
N LEU A 82 -9.24 -4.04 -3.92
CA LEU A 82 -10.17 -3.42 -2.97
C LEU A 82 -10.67 -4.42 -1.93
N ARG A 83 -11.04 -5.64 -2.34
CA ARG A 83 -11.38 -6.72 -1.39
C ARG A 83 -10.20 -7.11 -0.51
N PHE A 84 -9.00 -7.18 -1.07
CA PHE A 84 -7.80 -7.48 -0.29
C PHE A 84 -7.54 -6.40 0.78
N PHE A 85 -7.67 -5.12 0.43
CA PHE A 85 -7.56 -4.03 1.40
C PHE A 85 -8.68 -4.02 2.43
N ALA A 86 -9.92 -4.35 2.05
CA ALA A 86 -11.01 -4.52 2.99
C ALA A 86 -10.75 -5.65 4.00
N ALA A 87 -10.22 -6.80 3.53
CA ALA A 87 -9.83 -7.90 4.39
C ALA A 87 -8.66 -7.57 5.34
N ASN A 88 -7.89 -6.52 5.04
CA ASN A 88 -6.80 -6.00 5.87
C ASN A 88 -7.16 -4.70 6.60
N SER A 89 -8.46 -4.34 6.66
CA SER A 89 -8.97 -3.13 7.33
C SER A 89 -8.36 -1.80 6.85
N ILE A 90 -7.82 -1.78 5.63
CA ILE A 90 -7.34 -0.57 4.96
C ILE A 90 -8.50 0.17 4.30
N LEU A 91 -9.48 -0.58 3.79
CA LEU A 91 -10.74 -0.05 3.30
C LEU A 91 -11.90 -0.62 4.11
N ILE A 92 -13.03 0.06 4.07
CA ILE A 92 -14.29 -0.43 4.62
C ILE A 92 -15.13 -0.94 3.45
N GLN A 93 -15.51 -2.22 3.48
CA GLN A 93 -16.41 -2.81 2.49
C GLN A 93 -17.84 -2.82 3.03
N THR A 94 -18.79 -2.33 2.22
CA THR A 94 -20.23 -2.45 2.44
C THR A 94 -20.83 -3.25 1.29
N VAL A 95 -21.54 -4.34 1.60
CA VAL A 95 -22.25 -5.12 0.59
C VAL A 95 -23.70 -4.67 0.52
N VAL A 96 -24.15 -4.28 -0.67
CA VAL A 96 -25.53 -3.88 -0.96
C VAL A 96 -26.15 -4.84 -1.97
N VAL A 97 -27.47 -4.94 -1.97
CA VAL A 97 -28.22 -5.74 -2.96
C VAL A 97 -28.97 -4.79 -3.88
N GLU A 98 -28.56 -4.73 -5.15
CA GLU A 98 -29.19 -3.94 -6.21
C GLU A 98 -29.67 -4.90 -7.30
N ASP A 99 -30.94 -4.81 -7.72
CA ASP A 99 -31.53 -5.68 -8.75
C ASP A 99 -31.34 -7.19 -8.49
N GLY A 100 -31.36 -7.59 -7.21
CA GLY A 100 -31.16 -8.98 -6.78
C GLY A 100 -29.71 -9.48 -6.90
N LYS A 101 -28.75 -8.59 -7.15
CA LYS A 101 -27.32 -8.90 -7.21
C LYS A 101 -26.58 -8.18 -6.08
N GLU A 102 -25.68 -8.91 -5.43
CA GLU A 102 -24.78 -8.32 -4.45
C GLU A 102 -23.72 -7.46 -5.16
N LYS A 103 -23.50 -6.27 -4.63
CA LYS A 103 -22.50 -5.30 -5.08
C LYS A 103 -21.70 -4.83 -3.87
N SER A 104 -20.39 -4.83 -4.01
CA SER A 104 -19.49 -4.28 -2.99
C SER A 104 -19.23 -2.81 -3.25
N LEU A 105 -19.38 -2.00 -2.22
CA LEU A 105 -19.00 -0.60 -2.18
C LEU A 105 -17.87 -0.44 -1.16
N TYR A 106 -16.99 0.51 -1.40
CA TYR A 106 -15.77 0.74 -0.62
C TYR A 106 -15.68 2.19 -0.17
N SER A 107 -15.26 2.40 1.07
CA SER A 107 -14.85 3.72 1.58
C SER A 107 -13.50 3.62 2.27
N LEU A 108 -12.86 4.77 2.46
CA LEU A 108 -11.54 4.86 3.10
C LEU A 108 -11.66 4.62 4.61
N ALA A 109 -10.80 3.76 5.15
CA ALA A 109 -10.61 3.71 6.61
C ALA A 109 -9.69 4.85 7.06
N SER A 110 -9.64 5.12 8.38
CA SER A 110 -8.82 6.20 8.94
C SER A 110 -7.33 6.08 8.63
N ILE A 111 -6.80 4.85 8.49
CA ILE A 111 -5.40 4.60 8.14
C ILE A 111 -5.00 5.18 6.78
N CYS A 112 -5.95 5.33 5.85
CA CYS A 112 -5.67 5.91 4.53
C CYS A 112 -5.29 7.41 4.59
N LYS A 113 -5.59 8.11 5.69
CA LYS A 113 -5.16 9.51 5.89
C LYS A 113 -3.65 9.69 5.75
N HIS A 114 -2.87 8.72 6.22
CA HIS A 114 -1.40 8.74 6.12
C HIS A 114 -0.85 8.50 4.71
N TYR A 115 -1.73 8.23 3.74
CA TYR A 115 -1.37 7.94 2.35
C TYR A 115 -2.06 8.88 1.35
N ILE A 116 -2.74 9.92 1.85
CA ILE A 116 -3.39 10.96 1.07
C ILE A 116 -2.73 12.27 1.47
N ALA A 117 -2.36 13.09 0.50
CA ALA A 117 -1.78 14.40 0.74
C ALA A 117 -2.86 15.31 1.35
N ASP A 118 -2.74 15.57 2.65
CA ASP A 118 -3.51 16.58 3.34
C ASP A 118 -2.66 17.82 3.64
N GLU A 119 -3.30 18.86 4.16
CA GLU A 119 -2.61 20.10 4.58
C GLU A 119 -1.75 19.88 5.85
N ASP A 120 -1.93 18.76 6.56
CA ASP A 120 -1.31 18.45 7.86
C ASP A 120 0.02 17.67 7.74
N GLY A 121 0.40 17.25 6.53
CA GLY A 121 1.81 17.07 6.13
C GLY A 121 2.48 15.75 6.48
N VAL A 122 1.75 14.73 6.94
CA VAL A 122 2.33 13.40 7.27
C VAL A 122 2.00 12.38 6.19
N LEU A 123 2.91 12.26 5.23
CA LEU A 123 2.81 11.30 4.12
C LEU A 123 3.75 10.11 4.33
N LEU A 124 3.18 8.94 4.64
CA LEU A 124 3.93 7.68 4.75
C LEU A 124 4.08 6.95 3.41
N ALA A 125 3.37 7.41 2.38
CA ALA A 125 3.42 6.81 1.05
C ALA A 125 4.84 6.78 0.48
N PRO A 126 5.66 7.86 0.53
CA PRO A 126 7.01 7.84 -0.03
C PRO A 126 7.96 6.89 0.70
N LEU A 127 7.83 6.77 2.02
CA LEU A 127 8.58 5.77 2.80
C LEU A 127 8.23 4.34 2.36
N LEU A 128 6.94 4.04 2.18
CA LEU A 128 6.51 2.73 1.70
C LEU A 128 7.05 2.44 0.29
N LEU A 129 6.99 3.42 -0.61
CA LEU A 129 7.54 3.32 -1.97
C LEU A 129 9.05 3.04 -1.94
N MET A 130 9.81 3.73 -1.08
CA MET A 130 11.25 3.49 -0.93
C MET A 130 11.55 2.07 -0.43
N LEU A 131 10.86 1.63 0.64
CA LEU A 131 11.10 0.30 1.24
C LEU A 131 10.73 -0.86 0.32
N HIS A 132 9.79 -0.64 -0.59
CA HIS A 132 9.35 -1.63 -1.59
C HIS A 132 9.88 -1.32 -2.99
N ASP A 133 10.78 -0.35 -3.13
CA ASP A 133 11.49 -0.12 -4.37
C ASP A 133 12.41 -1.30 -4.65
N LYS A 134 12.54 -1.67 -5.92
CA LYS A 134 13.41 -2.76 -6.34
C LYS A 134 14.84 -2.60 -5.80
N VAL A 135 15.38 -1.37 -5.82
CA VAL A 135 16.72 -1.07 -5.33
C VAL A 135 16.88 -1.46 -3.86
N PHE A 136 15.90 -1.12 -3.02
CA PHE A 136 15.94 -1.46 -1.61
C PHE A 136 15.69 -2.95 -1.39
N VAL A 137 14.69 -3.52 -2.09
CA VAL A 137 14.31 -4.93 -1.99
C VAL A 137 15.44 -5.88 -2.38
N ASP A 138 16.29 -5.50 -3.34
CA ASP A 138 17.45 -6.28 -3.76
C ASP A 138 18.40 -6.58 -2.58
N SER A 139 18.44 -5.72 -1.55
CA SER A 139 19.18 -5.92 -0.31
C SER A 139 18.71 -7.15 0.50
N TRP A 140 17.42 -7.47 0.47
CA TRP A 140 16.87 -8.60 1.23
C TRP A 140 17.41 -9.94 0.72
N TYR A 141 17.72 -10.05 -0.56
CA TYR A 141 18.34 -11.25 -1.15
C TYR A 141 19.78 -11.46 -0.66
N GLN A 142 20.45 -10.41 -0.19
CA GLN A 142 21.81 -10.45 0.35
C GLN A 142 21.86 -10.60 1.88
N LEU A 143 20.71 -10.61 2.56
CA LEU A 143 20.66 -10.68 4.02
C LEU A 143 21.31 -11.96 4.56
N LYS A 144 21.03 -13.10 3.92
CA LYS A 144 21.62 -14.39 4.28
C LYS A 144 23.16 -14.36 4.15
N ASP A 145 23.67 -13.84 3.04
CA ASP A 145 25.11 -13.81 2.78
C ASP A 145 25.82 -12.78 3.69
N ALA A 146 25.17 -11.66 4.03
CA ALA A 146 25.68 -10.72 5.02
C ALA A 146 25.82 -11.34 6.42
N VAL A 147 24.90 -12.24 6.81
CA VAL A 147 25.01 -12.99 8.07
C VAL A 147 26.19 -13.96 8.05
N LEU A 148 26.40 -14.65 6.93
CA LEU A 148 27.43 -15.70 6.82
C LEU A 148 28.83 -15.14 6.58
N GLU A 149 28.95 -14.06 5.82
CA GLU A 149 30.22 -13.54 5.29
C GLU A 149 30.57 -12.16 5.85
N GLY A 150 29.67 -11.54 6.61
CA GLY A 150 29.77 -10.15 7.04
C GLY A 150 29.46 -9.13 5.93
N GLY A 151 29.45 -7.85 6.30
CA GLY A 151 29.10 -6.74 5.40
C GLY A 151 27.66 -6.27 5.54
N ILE A 152 27.28 -5.27 4.74
CA ILE A 152 25.94 -4.66 4.74
C ILE A 152 25.16 -5.21 3.54
N PRO A 153 23.92 -5.73 3.71
CA PRO A 153 23.15 -6.32 2.61
C PRO A 153 22.96 -5.39 1.41
N PHE A 154 22.67 -4.11 1.65
CA PHE A 154 22.55 -3.10 0.58
C PHE A 154 23.85 -2.99 -0.23
N ASN A 155 24.99 -2.83 0.45
CA ASN A 155 26.29 -2.74 -0.22
C ASN A 155 26.59 -4.01 -1.03
N LYS A 156 26.28 -5.19 -0.51
CA LYS A 156 26.45 -6.45 -1.24
C LYS A 156 25.59 -6.51 -2.51
N ALA A 157 24.38 -5.97 -2.47
CA ALA A 157 23.46 -5.97 -3.61
C ALA A 157 23.90 -5.00 -4.73
N HIS A 158 24.67 -3.98 -4.39
CA HIS A 158 24.98 -2.83 -5.25
C HIS A 158 26.48 -2.59 -5.42
N ASP A 159 27.24 -3.66 -5.69
CA ASP A 159 28.68 -3.62 -6.00
C ASP A 159 29.54 -2.88 -4.97
N GLY A 160 29.20 -3.00 -3.68
CA GLY A 160 29.89 -2.38 -2.56
C GLY A 160 29.43 -0.96 -2.22
N MET A 161 28.54 -0.36 -3.01
CA MET A 161 28.08 1.02 -2.86
C MET A 161 27.28 1.24 -1.57
N HIS A 162 27.53 2.35 -0.88
CA HIS A 162 26.73 2.70 0.29
C HIS A 162 25.33 3.22 -0.10
N ALA A 163 24.33 3.01 0.74
CA ALA A 163 22.95 3.43 0.51
C ALA A 163 22.77 4.94 0.27
N PHE A 164 23.66 5.78 0.82
CA PHE A 164 23.65 7.23 0.58
C PHE A 164 24.40 7.65 -0.70
N GLU A 165 25.22 6.78 -1.27
CA GLU A 165 25.94 7.04 -2.53
C GLU A 165 25.13 6.57 -3.73
N TYR A 166 24.35 5.51 -3.58
CA TYR A 166 23.55 4.92 -4.65
C TYR A 166 22.56 5.89 -5.32
N PRO A 167 21.83 6.76 -4.59
CA PRO A 167 20.94 7.75 -5.20
C PRO A 167 21.62 8.60 -6.28
N ALA A 168 22.91 8.92 -6.14
CA ALA A 168 23.63 9.70 -7.15
C ALA A 168 23.74 8.98 -8.53
N LYS A 169 23.51 7.66 -8.60
CA LYS A 169 23.55 6.86 -9.84
C LYS A 169 22.19 6.61 -10.47
N ASP A 170 21.13 6.51 -9.67
CA ASP A 170 19.77 6.25 -10.12
C ASP A 170 18.89 7.45 -9.75
N GLY A 171 18.67 8.35 -10.72
CA GLY A 171 17.84 9.54 -10.52
C GLY A 171 16.42 9.23 -10.09
N ARG A 172 15.83 8.13 -10.61
CA ARG A 172 14.47 7.71 -10.23
C ARG A 172 14.43 7.25 -8.77
N TYR A 173 15.41 6.45 -8.34
CA TYR A 173 15.50 6.05 -6.93
C TYR A 173 15.85 7.23 -6.01
N ASN A 174 16.67 8.18 -6.49
CA ASN A 174 17.01 9.39 -5.76
C ASN A 174 15.79 10.24 -5.42
N ASP A 175 14.87 10.40 -6.37
CA ASP A 175 13.64 11.15 -6.14
C ASP A 175 12.80 10.49 -5.04
N VAL A 176 12.61 9.16 -5.12
CA VAL A 176 11.89 8.38 -4.11
C VAL A 176 12.58 8.45 -2.74
N PHE A 177 13.90 8.29 -2.71
CA PHE A 177 14.71 8.31 -1.49
C PHE A 177 14.64 9.68 -0.79
N ASN A 178 14.84 10.76 -1.54
CA ASN A 178 14.81 12.11 -0.97
C ASN A 178 13.42 12.49 -0.46
N GLN A 179 12.37 12.14 -1.21
CA GLN A 179 10.99 12.38 -0.78
C GLN A 179 10.68 11.60 0.51
N ALA A 180 11.06 10.32 0.57
CA ALA A 180 10.88 9.49 1.77
C ALA A 180 11.60 10.07 3.00
N MET A 181 12.84 10.53 2.85
CA MET A 181 13.59 11.12 3.96
C MET A 181 13.00 12.46 4.40
N TYR A 182 12.58 13.30 3.46
CA TYR A 182 11.94 14.58 3.76
C TYR A 182 10.65 14.38 4.56
N ASP A 183 9.70 13.59 4.04
CA ASP A 183 8.38 13.43 4.68
C ASP A 183 8.48 12.73 6.05
N HIS A 184 9.36 11.72 6.17
CA HIS A 184 9.57 11.01 7.44
C HIS A 184 10.16 11.92 8.52
N THR A 185 11.03 12.88 8.16
CA THR A 185 11.64 13.80 9.14
C THR A 185 10.79 15.03 9.44
N SER A 186 9.86 15.39 8.55
CA SER A 186 8.90 16.47 8.76
C SER A 186 7.67 16.07 9.58
N THR A 187 7.49 14.78 9.86
CA THR A 187 6.36 14.24 10.65
C THR A 187 6.56 14.46 12.16
N PRO A 188 5.70 15.23 12.86
CA PRO A 188 5.71 15.30 14.33
C PRO A 188 5.26 13.95 14.92
N LEU A 189 5.99 13.44 15.92
CA LEU A 189 5.62 12.25 16.70
C LEU A 189 4.42 12.51 17.63
#